data_AF-A0A356VWA3-F1
#
_entry.id   AF-A0A356VWA3-F1
#
_cell.length_a   1.000
_cell.length_b   1.000
_cell.length_c   1.000
_cell.angle_alpha   90.00
_cell.angle_beta   90.00
_cell.angle_gamma   90.00
#
_symmetry.space_group_name_H-M   'P 1'
#
loop_
_entity.id
_entity.type
_entity.pdbx_description
1 polymer ?
#
loop_
_entity_poly.entity_id
_entity_poly.type
_entity_poly.pdbx_seq_one_letter_code
_entity_poly.pdbx_strand_id
1 'polypeptide(L)' 'MRTSKLSILFPVWNLEKEIPGILRFEAEQARGVGAEFIIVDMGSEDRTVLEAVQ' A
#
# COMPACT_ATOMS: atom_id res chain seq x y z
N MET A 1 5.33 27.02 -1.40
CA MET A 1 4.70 25.86 -2.08
C MET A 1 3.67 25.28 -1.13
N ARG A 2 2.42 25.09 -1.56
CA ARG A 2 1.40 24.42 -0.74
C ARG A 2 1.68 22.93 -0.80
N THR A 3 2.08 22.34 0.32
CA THR A 3 2.26 20.88 0.43
C THR A 3 0.87 20.25 0.51
N SER A 4 0.30 19.89 -0.64
CA SER A 4 -0.93 19.10 -0.67
C SER A 4 -0.63 17.74 -0.04
N LYS A 5 -1.39 17.35 0.97
CA LYS A 5 -1.34 15.99 1.53
C LYS A 5 -2.03 15.07 0.53
N LEU A 6 -1.34 14.02 0.08
CA LEU A 6 -1.86 13.02 -0.83
C LEU A 6 -2.12 11.74 -0.05
N SER A 7 -3.33 11.20 -0.14
CA SER A 7 -3.68 9.89 0.42
C SER A 7 -4.04 8.96 -0.73
N ILE A 8 -3.40 7.79 -0.78
CA ILE A 8 -3.60 6.79 -1.84
C ILE A 8 -4.20 5.56 -1.18
N LEU A 9 -5.37 5.13 -1.66
CA LEU A 9 -6.13 4.03 -1.06
C LEU A 9 -6.08 2.80 -1.97
N PHE A 10 -5.65 1.66 -1.41
CA PHE A 10 -5.53 0.39 -2.11
C PHE A 10 -6.45 -0.66 -1.48
N PRO A 11 -7.61 -0.95 -2.07
CA PRO A 11 -8.38 -2.13 -1.71
C PRO A 11 -7.61 -3.38 -2.17
N VAL A 12 -7.39 -4.34 -1.28
CA VAL A 12 -6.65 -5.58 -1.56
C VAL A 12 -7.46 -6.80 -1.18
N TRP A 13 -7.25 -7.90 -1.92
CA TRP A 13 -7.89 -9.19 -1.69
C TRP A 13 -6.94 -10.29 -2.16
N ASN A 14 -6.52 -11.18 -1.26
CA ASN A 14 -5.69 -12.36 -1.52
C ASN A 14 -4.44 -12.10 -2.39
N LEU A 15 -3.56 -11.21 -1.94
CA LEU A 15 -2.29 -10.82 -2.58
C LEU A 15 -1.06 -11.22 -1.76
N GLU A 16 -1.11 -12.31 -0.99
CA GLU A 16 -0.04 -12.72 -0.06
C GLU A 16 1.37 -12.67 -0.68
N LYS A 17 1.55 -13.10 -1.93
CA LYS A 17 2.87 -13.19 -2.56
C LYS A 17 3.32 -11.87 -3.20
N GLU A 18 2.37 -11.06 -3.63
CA GLU A 18 2.60 -9.87 -4.44
C GLU A 18 2.68 -8.60 -3.58
N ILE A 19 1.98 -8.57 -2.44
CA ILE A 19 1.80 -7.37 -1.62
C ILE A 19 3.12 -6.71 -1.17
N PRO A 20 4.20 -7.44 -0.80
CA PRO A 20 5.45 -6.80 -0.42
C PRO A 20 6.14 -6.10 -1.61
N GLY A 21 6.01 -6.67 -2.80
CA GLY A 21 6.55 -6.10 -4.04
C GLY A 21 5.80 -4.84 -4.47
N ILE A 22 4.46 -4.88 -4.39
CA ILE A 22 3.59 -3.73 -4.67
C ILE A 22 3.92 -2.57 -3.73
N LEU A 23 3.97 -2.84 -2.42
CA LEU A 23 4.29 -1.82 -1.41
C LEU A 23 5.65 -1.15 -1.65
N ARG A 24 6.67 -1.95 -1.98
CA ARG A 24 8.00 -1.42 -2.32
C ARG A 24 7.96 -0.56 -3.57
N PHE A 25 7.26 -0.99 -4.61
CA PHE A 25 7.14 -0.24 -5.86
C PHE A 25 6.43 1.10 -5.64
N GLU A 26 5.31 1.11 -4.92
CA GLU A 26 4.53 2.32 -4.64
C GLU A 26 5.32 3.33 -3.80
N ALA A 27 6.05 2.86 -2.78
CA ALA A 27 6.94 3.71 -1.99
C ALA A 27 8.02 4.39 -2.85
N GLU A 28 8.56 3.69 -3.85
CA GLU A 28 9.51 4.25 -4.81
C GLU A 28 8.85 5.28 -5.74
N GLN A 29 7.63 5.04 -6.21
CA GLN A 29 6.90 5.99 -7.08
C GLN A 29 6.53 7.28 -6.34
N ALA A 30 6.19 7.18 -5.05
CA ALA A 30 5.86 8.34 -4.22
C ALA A 30 7.09 9.10 -3.69
N ARG A 31 8.32 8.70 -4.06
CA ARG A 31 9.52 9.38 -3.58
C ARG A 31 9.51 10.86 -3.95
N GLY A 32 9.61 11.72 -2.92
CA GLY A 32 9.57 13.18 -3.08
C GLY A 32 8.15 13.77 -3.06
N VAL A 33 7.12 12.93 -3.01
CA VAL A 33 5.74 13.32 -2.73
C VAL A 33 5.44 12.95 -1.28
N GLY A 34 4.96 13.91 -0.49
CA GLY A 34 4.46 13.64 0.86
C GLY A 34 3.11 12.91 0.78
N ALA A 35 3.16 11.60 0.51
CA ALA A 35 1.99 10.75 0.36
C ALA A 35 1.86 9.73 1.49
N GLU A 36 0.63 9.44 1.90
CA GLU A 36 0.29 8.31 2.75
C GLU A 36 -0.40 7.22 1.93
N PHE A 37 -0.07 5.97 2.22
CA PHE A 37 -0.68 4.79 1.61
C PHE A 37 -1.60 4.11 2.61
N ILE A 38 -2.84 3.88 2.22
CA ILE A 38 -3.88 3.26 3.04
C ILE A 38 -4.28 1.95 2.35
N ILE A 39 -3.81 0.83 2.90
CA ILE A 39 -4.23 -0.50 2.45
C ILE A 39 -5.51 -0.89 3.18
N VAL A 40 -6.53 -1.21 2.39
CA VAL A 40 -7.83 -1.66 2.90
C VAL A 40 -7.98 -3.11 2.49
N ASP A 41 -7.80 -4.01 3.45
CA ASP A 41 -8.12 -5.42 3.23
C ASP A 41 -9.63 -5.60 3.07
N MET A 42 -10.03 -6.27 2.00
CA MET A 42 -11.43 -6.45 1.63
C MET A 42 -11.99 -7.80 2.11
N GLY A 43 -11.34 -8.45 3.08
CA GLY A 43 -11.71 -9.75 3.60
C GLY A 43 -10.88 -10.89 3.02
N SER A 44 -9.55 -10.71 2.96
CA SER A 44 -8.66 -11.77 2.47
C SER A 44 -8.73 -13.02 3.37
N GLU A 45 -8.62 -14.19 2.75
CA GLU A 45 -8.59 -15.49 3.43
C GLU A 45 -7.17 -16.05 3.58
N ASP A 46 -6.18 -15.35 3.01
CA ASP A 46 -4.76 -15.70 3.06
C ASP A 46 -3.99 -14.77 4.02
N ARG A 47 -2.65 -14.78 3.94
CA ARG A 47 -1.79 -13.97 4.82
C ARG A 47 -1.54 -12.56 4.28
N THR A 48 -2.33 -12.04 3.35
CA THR A 48 -2.15 -10.69 2.76
C THR A 48 -1.91 -9.61 3.81
N VAL A 49 -2.71 -9.55 4.87
CA VAL A 49 -2.56 -8.54 5.94
C VAL A 49 -1.23 -8.69 6.69
N LEU A 50 -0.79 -9.92 6.92
CA LEU A 50 0.48 -10.20 7.59
C LEU A 50 1.67 -9.82 6.70
N GLU A 51 1.62 -10.14 5.42
CA GLU A 51 2.68 -9.82 4.46
C GLU A 51 2.73 -8.32 4.13
N ALA A 52 1.62 -7.59 4.29
CA ALA A 52 1.55 -6.14 4.07
C ALA A 52 2.25 -5.29 5.15
N VAL A 53 2.57 -5.88 6.32
CA VAL A 53 3.19 -5.17 7.46
C VAL A 53 4.62 -5.64 7.77
N GLN A 54 5.17 -6.55 6.97
CA GLN A 54 6.57 -7.00 7.04
C GLN A 54 7.52 -6.02 6.34
#